data_AF-A0A5P3VMU6-F1
#
_entry.id   AF-A0A5P3VMU6-F1
#
_cell.length_a   1.000
_cell.length_b   1.000
_cell.length_c   1.000
_cell.angle_alpha   90.00
_cell.angle_beta   90.00
_cell.angle_gamma   90.00
#
_symmetry.space_group_name_H-M   'P 1'
#
loop_
_entity.id
_entity.type
_entity.pdbx_description
1 polymer ?
#
loop_
_entity_poly.entity_id
_entity_poly.type
_entity_poly.pdbx_seq_one_letter_code
_entity_poly.pdbx_strand_id
1 'polypeptide(L)'
;MLSTSELLHRIRACVRDVTTHARGEDDLDQAVQQQLDRLLRNAIATQSLPEIAVVLGSAAELRAFPDESVLERCTEVLRTSGSSVLRALVWTVRHRHARYRAQLKRAH
;
A
#
# COMPACT_ATOMS: atom_id res chain seq x y z
N MET A 1 -14.94 -5.60 13.18
CA MET A 1 -13.83 -4.62 13.11
C MET A 1 -12.53 -5.38 12.87
N LEU A 2 -11.68 -4.92 11.94
CA LEU A 2 -10.35 -5.52 11.73
C LEU A 2 -9.44 -5.20 12.92
N SER A 3 -8.79 -6.20 13.51
CA SER A 3 -7.77 -5.96 14.52
C SER A 3 -6.46 -5.52 13.87
N THR A 4 -5.58 -4.90 14.65
CA THR A 4 -4.23 -4.54 14.19
C THR A 4 -3.43 -5.78 13.77
N SER A 5 -3.51 -6.89 14.52
CA SER A 5 -2.80 -8.12 14.19
C SER A 5 -3.28 -8.73 12.87
N GLU A 6 -4.59 -8.74 12.65
CA GLU A 6 -5.20 -9.23 11.41
C GLU A 6 -4.77 -8.37 10.21
N LEU A 7 -4.77 -7.04 10.37
CA LEU A 7 -4.33 -6.13 9.31
C LEU A 7 -2.86 -6.39 8.95
N LEU A 8 -1.98 -6.50 9.95
CA LEU A 8 -0.57 -6.77 9.73
C LEU A 8 -0.33 -8.15 9.10
N HIS A 9 -1.09 -9.16 9.51
CA HIS A 9 -1.03 -10.49 8.91
C HIS A 9 -1.41 -10.43 7.42
N ARG A 10 -2.51 -9.76 7.08
CA ARG A 10 -2.96 -9.59 5.70
C ARG A 10 -1.99 -8.77 4.85
N ILE A 11 -1.37 -7.72 5.40
CA ILE A 11 -0.31 -6.96 4.71
C ILE A 11 0.87 -7.88 4.41
N ARG A 12 1.36 -8.65 5.38
CA ARG A 12 2.49 -9.59 5.17
C ARG A 12 2.15 -10.69 4.16
N ALA A 13 0.93 -11.19 4.16
CA ALA A 13 0.46 -12.14 3.16
C ALA A 13 0.49 -11.50 1.76
N CYS A 14 -0.11 -10.33 1.59
CA CYS A 14 -0.14 -9.60 0.33
C CYS A 14 1.28 -9.28 -0.20
N VAL A 15 2.20 -8.84 0.67
CA VAL A 15 3.61 -8.61 0.30
C VAL A 15 4.27 -9.89 -0.24
N ARG A 16 4.04 -11.05 0.41
CA ARG A 16 4.55 -12.33 -0.08
C ARG A 16 3.95 -12.72 -1.43
N ASP A 17 2.66 -12.47 -1.62
CA ASP A 17 1.96 -12.81 -2.87
C ASP A 17 2.46 -11.94 -4.02
N VAL A 18 2.58 -10.62 -3.81
CA VAL A 18 3.10 -9.67 -4.81
C VAL A 18 4.54 -10.00 -5.17
N THR A 19 5.41 -10.25 -4.18
CA THR A 19 6.81 -10.60 -4.44
C THR A 19 6.95 -11.95 -5.13
N THR A 20 6.10 -12.94 -4.80
CA THR A 20 6.10 -14.24 -5.48
C THR A 20 5.62 -14.11 -6.91
N HIS A 21 4.62 -13.27 -7.18
CA HIS A 21 4.12 -12.99 -8.52
C HIS A 21 5.18 -12.36 -9.42
N ALA A 22 5.97 -11.44 -8.86
CA ALA A 22 7.03 -10.74 -9.59
C ALA A 22 8.32 -11.56 -9.76
N ARG A 23 8.40 -12.79 -9.24
CA ARG A 23 9.58 -13.64 -9.40
C ARG A 23 9.70 -14.14 -10.85
N GLY A 24 10.87 -13.90 -11.44
CA GLY A 24 11.18 -14.35 -12.79
C GLY A 24 10.91 -13.31 -13.88
N GLU A 25 10.42 -12.12 -13.48
CA GLU A 25 10.32 -10.96 -14.36
C GLU A 25 11.69 -10.28 -14.50
N ASP A 26 11.98 -9.78 -15.71
CA ASP A 26 13.24 -9.08 -16.01
C ASP A 26 13.37 -7.76 -15.24
N ASP A 27 12.24 -7.10 -14.97
CA ASP A 27 12.14 -5.90 -14.13
C ASP A 27 11.22 -6.16 -12.93
N LEU A 28 11.85 -6.56 -11.82
CA LEU A 28 11.17 -6.87 -10.56
C LEU A 28 10.39 -5.66 -10.02
N ASP A 29 10.95 -4.46 -10.10
CA ASP A 29 10.35 -3.26 -9.52
C ASP A 29 9.11 -2.85 -10.33
N GLN A 30 9.19 -2.92 -11.66
CA GLN A 30 8.05 -2.68 -12.54
C GLN A 30 6.93 -3.72 -12.32
N ALA A 31 7.27 -5.00 -12.19
CA ALA A 31 6.30 -6.07 -11.95
C ALA A 31 5.58 -5.92 -10.60
N VAL A 32 6.33 -5.57 -9.55
CA VAL A 32 5.75 -5.26 -8.23
C VAL A 32 4.79 -4.08 -8.32
N GLN A 33 5.20 -2.99 -8.98
CA GLN A 33 4.38 -1.80 -9.15
C GLN A 33 3.07 -2.11 -9.91
N GLN A 34 3.14 -2.83 -11.03
CA GLN A 34 1.97 -3.20 -11.82
C GLN A 34 0.98 -4.06 -11.03
N GLN A 35 1.49 -5.02 -10.24
CA GLN A 35 0.65 -5.88 -9.44
C GLN A 35 -0.03 -5.10 -8.30
N LEU A 36 0.68 -4.19 -7.63
CA LEU A 36 0.10 -3.32 -6.61
C LEU A 36 -0.96 -2.40 -7.19
N ASP A 37 -0.72 -1.81 -8.35
CA ASP A 37 -1.69 -0.95 -9.03
C ASP A 37 -2.96 -1.72 -9.41
N ARG A 38 -2.81 -2.95 -9.91
CA ARG A 38 -3.95 -3.83 -10.22
C ARG A 38 -4.77 -4.13 -8.96
N LEU A 39 -4.12 -4.53 -7.87
CA LEU A 39 -4.78 -4.82 -6.60
C LEU A 39 -5.49 -3.58 -6.03
N LEU A 40 -4.86 -2.41 -6.12
CA LEU A 40 -5.42 -1.16 -5.63
C LEU A 40 -6.65 -0.74 -6.45
N ARG A 41 -6.59 -0.84 -7.78
CA ARG A 41 -7.74 -0.56 -8.66
C ARG A 41 -8.91 -1.47 -8.34
N ASN A 42 -8.66 -2.76 -8.12
CA ASN A 42 -9.70 -3.71 -7.73
C ASN A 42 -10.32 -3.34 -6.37
N ALA A 43 -9.48 -3.03 -5.37
CA ALA A 43 -9.95 -2.65 -4.04
C ALA A 43 -10.78 -1.35 -4.03
N ILE A 44 -10.42 -0.39 -4.88
CA ILE A 44 -11.18 0.85 -5.09
C ILE A 44 -12.52 0.53 -5.77
N ALA A 45 -12.51 -0.31 -6.82
CA ALA A 45 -13.72 -0.68 -7.55
C ALA A 45 -14.72 -1.44 -6.66
N THR A 46 -14.23 -2.28 -5.73
CA THR A 46 -15.05 -2.99 -4.74
C THR A 46 -15.39 -2.15 -3.50
N GLN A 47 -14.87 -0.92 -3.41
CA GLN A 47 -15.01 -0.03 -2.24
C GLN A 47 -14.58 -0.69 -0.91
N SER A 48 -13.66 -1.65 -0.97
CA SER A 48 -13.26 -2.44 0.20
C SER A 48 -12.17 -1.72 1.00
N LEU A 49 -12.58 -1.00 2.06
CA LEU A 49 -11.65 -0.32 2.97
C LEU A 49 -10.54 -1.25 3.50
N PRO A 50 -10.82 -2.50 3.92
CA PRO A 50 -9.77 -3.43 4.34
C PRO A 50 -8.78 -3.77 3.24
N GLU A 51 -9.23 -3.94 1.99
CA GLU A 51 -8.33 -4.25 0.88
C GLU A 51 -7.49 -3.03 0.50
N ILE A 52 -8.09 -1.84 0.45
CA ILE A 52 -7.34 -0.58 0.23
C ILE A 52 -6.24 -0.44 1.29
N ALA A 53 -6.57 -0.69 2.56
CA ALA A 53 -5.62 -0.67 3.66
C ALA A 53 -4.48 -1.70 3.49
N VAL A 54 -4.82 -2.94 3.12
CA VAL A 54 -3.83 -4.00 2.89
C VAL A 54 -2.90 -3.64 1.73
N VAL A 55 -3.44 -3.15 0.61
CA VAL A 55 -2.65 -2.79 -0.57
C VAL A 55 -1.74 -1.59 -0.28
N LEU A 56 -2.25 -0.52 0.34
CA LEU A 56 -1.41 0.62 0.72
C LEU A 56 -0.35 0.26 1.76
N GLY A 57 -0.67 -0.61 2.71
CA GLY A 57 0.30 -1.13 3.67
C GLY A 57 1.40 -1.93 2.97
N SER A 58 1.03 -2.76 1.99
CA SER A 58 1.97 -3.57 1.20
C SER A 58 2.87 -2.69 0.33
N ALA A 59 2.31 -1.68 -0.32
CA ALA A 59 3.04 -0.64 -1.04
C ALA A 59 4.09 0.05 -0.13
N ALA A 60 3.73 0.36 1.11
CA ALA A 60 4.65 0.97 2.07
C ALA A 60 5.75 0.02 2.56
N GLU A 61 5.50 -1.29 2.61
CA GLU A 61 6.51 -2.31 2.93
C GLU A 61 7.48 -2.53 1.74
N LEU A 62 6.94 -2.55 0.53
CA LEU A 62 7.70 -2.76 -0.71
C LEU A 62 8.35 -1.49 -1.25
N ARG A 63 8.04 -0.33 -0.67
CA ARG A 63 8.49 1.00 -1.13
C ARG A 63 8.05 1.33 -2.58
N ALA A 64 7.00 0.67 -3.05
CA ALA A 64 6.39 0.83 -4.35
C ALA A 64 5.04 1.54 -4.15
N PHE A 65 5.02 2.85 -4.31
CA PHE A 65 3.86 3.69 -4.00
C PHE A 65 3.07 4.01 -5.28
N PRO A 66 1.73 4.06 -5.21
CA PRO A 66 0.92 4.59 -6.31
C PRO A 66 1.15 6.10 -6.46
N ASP A 67 0.63 6.67 -7.55
CA ASP A 67 0.64 8.12 -7.77
C ASP A 67 0.08 8.90 -6.56
N GLU A 68 0.65 10.09 -6.31
CA GLU A 68 0.30 10.91 -5.14
C GLU A 68 -1.21 11.18 -5.05
N SER A 69 -1.88 11.47 -6.17
CA SER A 69 -3.32 11.73 -6.20
C SER A 69 -4.15 10.51 -5.80
N VAL A 70 -3.71 9.30 -6.18
CA VAL A 70 -4.34 8.03 -5.81
C VAL A 70 -4.08 7.73 -4.33
N LEU A 71 -2.85 7.94 -3.87
CA LEU A 71 -2.47 7.78 -2.47
C LEU A 71 -3.29 8.70 -1.55
N GLU A 72 -3.41 9.98 -1.90
CA GLU A 72 -4.20 10.96 -1.15
C GLU A 72 -5.67 10.55 -1.07
N ARG A 73 -6.28 10.18 -2.21
CA ARG A 73 -7.67 9.72 -2.24
C ARG A 73 -7.89 8.49 -1.35
N CYS A 74 -7.04 7.48 -1.49
CA CYS A 74 -7.20 6.24 -0.73
C CYS A 74 -6.96 6.45 0.77
N THR A 75 -5.95 7.25 1.13
CA THR A 75 -5.69 7.57 2.55
C THR A 75 -6.79 8.41 3.17
N GLU A 76 -7.43 9.30 2.42
CA GLU A 76 -8.57 10.08 2.91
C GLU A 76 -9.78 9.18 3.21
N VAL A 77 -10.11 8.28 2.28
CA VAL A 77 -11.18 7.29 2.47
C VAL A 77 -10.94 6.40 3.70
N LEU A 78 -9.70 6.00 3.96
CA LEU A 78 -9.35 5.25 5.17
C LEU A 78 -9.43 6.10 6.44
N ARG A 79 -9.09 7.40 6.38
CA ARG A 79 -9.17 8.31 7.53
C ARG A 79 -10.60 8.58 7.97
N THR A 80 -11.52 8.73 7.02
CA THR A 80 -12.94 9.02 7.28
C THR A 80 -13.72 7.82 7.80
N SER A 81 -13.17 6.60 7.69
CA SER A 81 -13.78 5.36 8.18
C SER A 81 -14.04 5.29 9.70
N GLY A 82 -13.48 6.20 10.49
CA GLY A 82 -13.59 6.21 11.95
C GLY A 82 -12.75 5.14 12.67
N SER A 83 -12.10 4.23 11.94
CA SER A 83 -11.25 3.18 12.52
C SER A 83 -9.88 3.73 12.96
N SER A 84 -9.55 3.59 14.25
CA SER A 84 -8.25 3.98 14.80
C SER A 84 -7.09 3.20 14.17
N VAL A 85 -7.30 1.91 13.88
CA VAL A 85 -6.32 1.03 13.22
C VAL A 85 -6.00 1.54 11.82
N LEU A 86 -7.04 1.90 11.05
CA LEU A 86 -6.86 2.44 9.69
C LEU A 86 -6.20 3.81 9.72
N ARG A 87 -6.51 4.65 10.71
CA ARG A 87 -5.84 5.94 10.91
C ARG A 87 -4.35 5.78 11.22
N ALA A 88 -3.99 4.82 12.07
CA ALA A 88 -2.60 4.51 12.39
C ALA A 88 -1.84 3.96 11.16
N LEU A 89 -2.50 3.12 10.36
CA LEU A 89 -1.96 2.68 9.08
C LEU A 89 -1.69 3.86 8.15
N VAL A 90 -2.67 4.76 7.96
CA VAL A 90 -2.52 5.94 7.10
C VAL A 90 -1.31 6.77 7.51
N TRP A 91 -1.15 7.02 8.82
CA TRP A 91 0.02 7.73 9.34
C TRP A 91 1.32 7.02 8.94
N THR A 92 1.38 5.70 9.13
CA THR A 92 2.55 4.88 8.80
C THR A 92 2.88 4.92 7.31
N VAL A 93 1.88 4.76 6.45
CA VAL A 93 2.04 4.81 4.99
C VAL A 93 2.56 6.18 4.55
N ARG A 94 1.97 7.28 5.03
CA ARG A 94 2.41 8.64 4.68
C ARG A 94 3.82 8.93 5.19
N HIS A 95 4.16 8.49 6.40
CA HIS A 95 5.51 8.64 6.95
C HIS A 95 6.56 7.94 6.09
N ARG A 96 6.29 6.68 5.70
CA ARG A 96 7.18 5.91 4.82
C ARG A 96 7.27 6.52 3.42
N HIS A 97 6.16 7.00 2.86
CA HIS A 97 6.15 7.69 1.57
C HIS A 97 6.99 8.96 1.59
N ALA A 98 6.83 9.81 2.60
CA ALA A 98 7.64 11.03 2.77
C ALA A 98 9.14 10.71 2.87
N ARG A 99 9.50 9.67 3.63
CA ARG A 99 10.88 9.18 3.73
C ARG A 99 11.41 8.64 2.41
N TYR A 100 10.60 7.89 1.65
CA TYR A 100 10.96 7.42 0.32
C TYR A 100 11.24 8.58 -0.65
N ARG A 101 10.35 9.57 -0.73
CA ARG A 101 10.54 10.77 -1.55
C ARG A 101 11.78 11.56 -1.15
N ALA A 102 12.05 11.70 0.16
CA ALA A 102 13.24 12.39 0.64
C ALA A 102 14.54 11.68 0.24
N GLN A 103 14.53 10.35 0.12
CA GLN A 103 15.70 9.59 -0.35
C GLN A 103 15.91 9.73 -1.86
N LEU A 104 14.84 9.69 -2.67
CA LEU A 104 14.93 9.92 -4.11
C LEU A 104 15.53 11.30 -4.45
N LYS A 105 15.14 12.34 -3.69
CA LYS A 105 15.68 13.70 -3.84
C LYS A 105 17.16 13.86 -3.49
N ARG A 106 17.74 12.92 -2.72
CA ARG A 106 19.17 12.94 -2.33
C ARG A 106 20.05 12.17 -3.30
N ALA A 107 19.44 11.33 -4.14
CA ALA A 107 20.14 10.51 -5.14
C ALA A 107 20.28 11.21 -6.50
N HIS A 108 19.61 12.35 -6.67
CA HIS A 108 19.73 13.27 -7.81
C HIS A 108 20.46 14.54 -7.34
#